data_AF-A0A1B9L914-F1
#
_entry.id   AF-A0A1B9L914-F1
#
_cell.length_a   1.000
_cell.length_b   1.000
_cell.length_c   1.000
_cell.angle_alpha   90.00
_cell.angle_beta   90.00
_cell.angle_gamma   90.00
#
_symmetry.space_group_name_H-M   'P 1'
#
loop_
_entity.id
_entity.type
_entity.pdbx_description
1 polymer ?
#
loop_
_entity_poly.entity_id
_entity_poly.type
_entity_poly.pdbx_seq_one_letter_code
_entity_poly.pdbx_strand_id
1 'polypeptide(L)'
;MLISRITKNSDYNFDGDNNDFSLIKDRYHGPNTTAEYYVYDKTQQQFVKLNLDGNDFRFDREAKTATSYKTCPSKKENDHISLTDNFQYIGNNRYKRVKTECLYKSGEYLNEDNNQFEYKKQRACKPKEIKDCRNYIDNNDYDSY
;
A
#
# COMPACT_ATOMS: atom_id res chain seq x y z
N MET A 1 12.74 -1.80 -16.83
CA MET A 1 11.75 -1.37 -15.81
C MET A 1 10.92 -0.26 -16.44
N LEU A 2 9.66 -0.55 -16.78
CA LEU A 2 8.77 0.46 -17.38
C LEU A 2 8.17 1.29 -16.24
N ILE A 3 8.40 2.60 -16.25
CA ILE A 3 7.68 3.55 -15.39
C ILE A 3 6.36 3.84 -16.10
N SER A 4 5.24 3.57 -15.44
CA SER A 4 3.92 3.79 -16.03
C SER A 4 3.46 5.24 -15.82
N ARG A 5 3.75 5.84 -14.66
CA ARG A 5 3.30 7.19 -14.30
C ARG A 5 4.21 7.84 -13.25
N ILE A 6 4.25 9.17 -13.29
CA ILE A 6 4.87 10.01 -12.26
C ILE A 6 3.80 10.85 -11.58
N THR A 7 3.76 10.86 -10.24
CA THR A 7 2.98 11.84 -9.47
C THR A 7 3.86 13.01 -9.09
N LYS A 8 3.33 14.23 -9.09
CA LYS A 8 4.07 15.45 -8.71
C LYS A 8 3.24 16.26 -7.72
N ASN A 9 3.80 17.34 -7.18
CA ASN A 9 3.12 18.22 -6.22
C ASN A 9 2.73 17.49 -4.92
N SER A 10 3.63 16.64 -4.42
CA SER A 10 3.43 15.87 -3.18
C SER A 10 4.47 16.29 -2.13
N ASP A 11 4.15 16.02 -0.87
CA ASP A 11 4.97 16.30 0.33
C ASP A 11 4.99 15.01 1.17
N TYR A 12 5.84 14.05 0.75
CA TYR A 12 5.97 12.73 1.36
C TYR A 12 6.99 12.69 2.49
N ASN A 13 7.70 13.78 2.80
CA ASN A 13 8.52 13.88 4.01
C ASN A 13 7.98 14.91 5.02
N PHE A 14 6.84 15.53 4.72
CA PHE A 14 6.12 16.49 5.56
C PHE A 14 6.96 17.72 5.91
N ASP A 15 7.83 18.16 4.99
CA ASP A 15 8.71 19.30 5.17
C ASP A 15 8.09 20.63 4.71
N GLY A 16 6.90 20.57 4.10
CA GLY A 16 6.13 21.72 3.64
C GLY A 16 6.36 22.06 2.17
N ASP A 17 7.34 21.45 1.50
CA ASP A 17 7.61 21.66 0.08
C ASP A 17 6.96 20.57 -0.77
N ASN A 18 6.05 20.98 -1.65
CA ASN A 18 5.34 20.06 -2.55
C ASN A 18 6.20 19.70 -3.79
N ASN A 19 7.47 19.35 -3.62
CA ASN A 19 8.39 19.03 -4.72
C ASN A 19 8.70 17.52 -4.83
N ASP A 20 8.08 16.69 -3.99
CA ASP A 20 8.26 15.25 -4.00
C ASP A 20 7.47 14.60 -5.14
N PHE A 21 7.90 13.40 -5.52
CA PHE A 21 7.27 12.62 -6.57
C PHE A 21 7.29 11.13 -6.29
N SER A 22 6.37 10.40 -6.93
CA SER A 22 6.40 8.94 -6.94
C SER A 22 6.51 8.40 -8.36
N LEU A 23 7.21 7.28 -8.50
CA LEU A 23 7.29 6.49 -9.72
C LEU A 23 6.40 5.27 -9.55
N ILE A 24 5.26 5.28 -10.22
CA ILE A 24 4.34 4.14 -10.26
C ILE A 24 4.88 3.16 -11.30
N LYS A 25 5.00 1.90 -10.90
CA LYS A 25 5.54 0.83 -11.77
C LYS A 25 4.44 0.10 -12.53
N ASP A 26 3.23 0.08 -11.96
CA ASP A 26 2.12 -0.70 -12.48
C ASP A 26 1.25 0.15 -13.40
N ARG A 27 0.72 -0.44 -14.47
CA ARG A 27 -0.14 0.27 -15.43
C ARG A 27 -1.53 0.61 -14.85
N TYR A 28 -1.96 -0.12 -13.82
CA TYR A 28 -3.29 -0.04 -13.25
C TYR A 28 -3.28 0.41 -11.79
N HIS A 29 -4.37 1.08 -11.38
CA HIS A 29 -4.61 1.49 -9.99
C HIS A 29 -5.37 0.40 -9.25
N GLY A 30 -4.94 0.07 -8.04
CA GLY A 30 -5.63 -0.89 -7.19
C GLY A 30 -4.85 -1.20 -5.90
N PRO A 31 -5.39 -2.08 -5.05
CA PRO A 31 -4.81 -2.41 -3.74
C PRO A 31 -3.44 -3.09 -3.83
N ASN A 32 -2.91 -3.33 -5.03
CA ASN A 32 -1.59 -3.92 -5.25
C ASN A 32 -0.63 -2.99 -6.02
N THR A 33 -1.02 -1.73 -6.28
CA THR A 33 -0.16 -0.78 -6.99
C THR A 33 1.14 -0.53 -6.23
N THR A 34 2.26 -0.66 -6.93
CA THR A 34 3.63 -0.51 -6.46
C THR A 34 4.17 0.83 -6.93
N ALA A 35 4.71 1.59 -5.99
CA ALA A 35 5.33 2.88 -6.26
C ALA A 35 6.63 3.04 -5.48
N GLU A 36 7.55 3.81 -6.05
CA GLU A 36 8.73 4.31 -5.35
C GLU A 36 8.53 5.79 -5.08
N TYR A 37 8.81 6.22 -3.86
CA TYR A 37 8.63 7.60 -3.43
C TYR A 37 9.99 8.28 -3.28
N TYR A 38 10.12 9.46 -3.86
CA TYR A 38 11.35 10.25 -3.87
C TYR A 38 11.06 11.63 -3.30
N VAL A 39 11.95 12.07 -2.40
CA VAL A 39 11.84 13.37 -1.72
C VAL A 39 13.11 14.17 -1.88
N TYR A 40 13.00 15.50 -1.91
CA TYR A 40 14.19 16.36 -2.03
C TYR A 40 14.90 16.51 -0.68
N ASP A 41 16.11 15.97 -0.56
CA ASP A 41 16.96 16.15 0.61
C ASP A 41 17.74 17.47 0.47
N LYS A 42 17.33 18.49 1.23
CA LYS A 42 17.98 19.82 1.22
C LYS A 42 19.42 19.80 1.70
N THR A 43 19.79 18.86 2.57
CA THR A 43 21.16 18.73 3.09
C THR A 43 22.07 18.14 2.02
N GLN A 44 21.58 17.16 1.26
CA GLN A 44 22.35 16.50 0.19
C GLN A 44 22.16 17.16 -1.19
N GLN A 45 21.22 18.11 -1.29
CA GLN A 45 20.81 18.80 -2.52
C GLN A 45 20.39 17.86 -3.66
N GLN A 46 19.78 16.73 -3.33
CA GLN A 46 19.38 15.71 -4.29
C GLN A 46 18.10 14.99 -3.87
N PHE A 47 17.43 14.36 -4.83
CA PHE A 47 16.30 13.48 -4.52
C PHE A 47 16.79 12.16 -3.93
N VAL A 48 16.20 11.75 -2.81
CA VAL A 48 16.47 10.48 -2.15
C VAL A 48 15.21 9.60 -2.15
N LYS A 49 15.39 8.31 -2.36
CA LYS A 49 14.30 7.33 -2.31
C LYS A 49 13.92 7.08 -0.84
N LEU A 50 12.63 7.18 -0.51
CA LEU A 50 12.12 6.82 0.81
C LEU A 50 12.20 5.32 1.05
N ASN A 51 12.39 4.93 2.32
CA ASN A 51 12.43 3.54 2.76
C ASN A 51 11.02 2.95 2.98
N LEU A 52 10.12 3.18 2.04
CA LEU A 52 8.77 2.63 2.04
C LEU A 52 8.73 1.39 1.17
N ASP A 53 8.32 0.28 1.77
CA ASP A 53 8.13 -1.02 1.12
C ASP A 53 6.72 -1.52 1.42
N GLY A 54 5.91 -1.59 0.38
CA GLY A 54 4.47 -1.83 0.43
C GLY A 54 3.78 -1.48 -0.88
N ASN A 55 2.45 -1.56 -0.85
CA ASN A 55 1.56 -1.28 -1.97
C ASN A 55 0.51 -0.22 -1.57
N ASP A 56 -0.05 0.46 -2.57
CA ASP A 56 -1.16 1.42 -2.47
C ASP A 56 -1.04 2.35 -1.25
N PHE A 57 0.02 3.16 -1.17
CA PHE A 57 0.22 4.03 -0.02
C PHE A 57 -0.76 5.20 0.01
N ARG A 58 -1.30 5.46 1.20
CA ARG A 58 -1.98 6.71 1.57
C ARG A 58 -1.15 7.47 2.59
N PHE A 59 -0.98 8.76 2.39
CA PHE A 59 -0.22 9.63 3.28
C PHE A 59 -1.18 10.53 4.06
N ASP A 60 -0.98 10.60 5.37
CA ASP A 60 -1.69 11.50 6.27
C ASP A 60 -0.71 12.58 6.74
N ARG A 61 -0.98 13.81 6.35
CA ARG A 61 -0.11 14.96 6.63
C ARG A 61 -0.22 15.43 8.08
N GLU A 62 -1.38 15.31 8.70
CA GLU A 62 -1.61 15.76 10.08
C GLU A 62 -0.94 14.79 11.07
N ALA A 63 -1.17 13.49 10.88
CA ALA A 63 -0.55 12.45 11.70
C ALA A 63 0.92 12.18 11.31
N LYS A 64 1.37 12.68 10.15
CA LYS A 64 2.68 12.40 9.55
C LYS A 64 2.93 10.90 9.39
N THR A 65 1.92 10.20 8.90
CA THR A 65 1.93 8.74 8.70
C THR A 65 1.76 8.37 7.24
N ALA A 66 2.19 7.16 6.90
CA ALA A 66 1.85 6.52 5.63
C ALA A 66 1.26 5.14 5.91
N THR A 67 0.20 4.78 5.21
CA THR A 67 -0.47 3.48 5.34
C THR A 67 -0.42 2.77 4.00
N SER A 68 0.17 1.58 3.98
CA SER A 68 0.14 0.67 2.84
C SER A 68 -1.04 -0.28 2.95
N TYR A 69 -1.68 -0.54 1.81
CA TYR A 69 -2.72 -1.55 1.66
C TYR A 69 -2.27 -2.60 0.66
N LYS A 70 -2.55 -3.86 0.94
CA LYS A 70 -2.35 -4.97 0.02
C LYS A 70 -3.48 -5.96 0.11
N THR A 71 -3.98 -6.41 -1.04
CA THR A 71 -4.98 -7.49 -1.11
C THR A 71 -4.40 -8.66 -1.88
N CYS A 72 -4.36 -9.82 -1.22
CA CYS A 72 -3.80 -11.04 -1.80
C CYS A 72 -4.87 -12.12 -1.91
N PRO A 73 -4.87 -12.93 -2.98
CA PRO A 73 -5.69 -14.13 -3.00
C PRO A 73 -5.26 -15.08 -1.88
N SER A 74 -6.21 -15.86 -1.38
CA SER A 74 -5.95 -16.93 -0.43
C SER A 74 -5.98 -18.29 -1.12
N LYS A 75 -5.77 -19.37 -0.34
CA LYS A 75 -5.74 -20.76 -0.84
C LYS A 75 -7.08 -21.28 -1.36
N LYS A 76 -8.19 -20.62 -1.02
CA LYS A 76 -9.54 -21.02 -1.42
C LYS A 76 -10.13 -19.95 -2.31
N GLU A 77 -10.95 -20.41 -3.27
CA GLU A 77 -11.72 -19.54 -4.14
C GLU A 77 -12.60 -18.59 -3.32
N ASN A 78 -12.58 -17.29 -3.67
CA ASN A 78 -13.27 -16.19 -2.98
C ASN A 78 -12.79 -15.87 -1.55
N ASP A 79 -11.70 -16.48 -1.09
CA ASP A 79 -11.02 -16.06 0.13
C ASP A 79 -9.88 -15.10 -0.24
N HIS A 80 -9.67 -14.07 0.58
CA HIS A 80 -8.58 -13.12 0.38
C HIS A 80 -7.97 -12.68 1.72
N ILE A 81 -6.77 -12.14 1.62
CA ILE A 81 -6.04 -11.52 2.72
C ILE A 81 -6.02 -10.02 2.47
N SER A 82 -6.40 -9.25 3.48
CA SER A 82 -6.16 -7.81 3.54
C SER A 82 -5.00 -7.55 4.50
N LEU A 83 -3.92 -6.97 3.99
CA LEU A 83 -2.73 -6.61 4.74
C LEU A 83 -2.60 -5.08 4.77
N THR A 84 -2.45 -4.52 5.96
CA THR A 84 -2.30 -3.09 6.19
C THR A 84 -1.07 -2.84 7.05
N ASP A 85 -0.11 -2.10 6.51
CA ASP A 85 1.11 -1.70 7.22
C ASP A 85 1.09 -0.19 7.46
N ASN A 86 1.16 0.23 8.73
CA ASN A 86 1.23 1.64 9.10
C ASN A 86 2.67 2.04 9.41
N PHE A 87 3.08 3.18 8.87
CA PHE A 87 4.41 3.73 8.97
C PHE A 87 4.35 5.13 9.57
N GLN A 88 5.18 5.38 10.58
CA GLN A 88 5.38 6.70 11.15
C GLN A 88 6.59 7.36 10.50
N TYR A 89 6.48 8.62 10.12
CA TYR A 89 7.65 9.42 9.75
C TYR A 89 8.47 9.75 10.99
N ILE A 90 9.77 9.46 10.95
CA ILE A 90 10.69 9.62 12.08
C ILE A 90 11.76 10.70 11.84
N GLY A 91 11.61 11.49 10.77
CA GLY A 91 12.57 12.51 10.37
C GLY A 91 13.65 12.01 9.42
N ASN A 92 14.45 12.93 8.89
CA ASN A 92 15.55 12.67 7.95
C ASN A 92 15.15 11.80 6.75
N ASN A 93 13.99 12.07 6.14
CA ASN A 93 13.48 11.33 4.99
C ASN A 93 13.28 9.82 5.28
N ARG A 94 12.98 9.45 6.53
CA ARG A 94 12.81 8.05 6.93
C ARG A 94 11.48 7.77 7.62
N TYR A 95 10.98 6.57 7.34
CA TYR A 95 9.80 5.98 7.94
C TYR A 95 10.14 4.74 8.77
N LYS A 96 9.36 4.50 9.81
CA LYS A 96 9.40 3.26 10.60
C LYS A 96 8.03 2.59 10.54
N ARG A 97 7.97 1.32 10.16
CA ARG A 97 6.74 0.52 10.30
C ARG A 97 6.43 0.35 11.80
N VAL A 98 5.27 0.82 12.23
CA VAL A 98 4.85 0.81 13.64
C VAL A 98 3.75 -0.21 13.93
N LYS A 99 2.97 -0.60 12.90
CA LYS A 99 1.89 -1.57 13.06
C LYS A 99 1.68 -2.35 11.76
N THR A 100 1.37 -3.62 11.90
CA THR A 100 0.88 -4.49 10.82
C THR A 100 -0.45 -5.08 11.26
N GLU A 101 -1.48 -4.91 10.46
CA GLU A 101 -2.75 -5.61 10.58
C GLU A 101 -2.90 -6.55 9.39
N CYS A 102 -3.33 -7.78 9.63
CA CYS A 102 -3.58 -8.73 8.57
C CYS A 102 -4.83 -9.53 8.89
N LEU A 103 -5.80 -9.46 8.00
CA LEU A 103 -7.09 -10.13 8.11
C LEU A 103 -7.25 -11.13 6.97
N TYR A 104 -7.44 -12.39 7.34
CA TYR A 104 -7.95 -13.41 6.46
C TYR A 104 -9.47 -13.29 6.42
N LYS A 105 -10.03 -13.18 5.22
CA LYS A 105 -11.46 -13.04 4.96
C LYS A 105 -11.92 -14.19 4.07
N SER A 106 -13.06 -14.78 4.41
CA SER A 106 -13.58 -15.94 3.68
C SER A 106 -15.09 -15.96 3.60
N GLY A 107 -15.57 -16.53 2.49
CA GLY A 107 -16.99 -16.65 2.18
C GLY A 107 -17.64 -15.28 2.10
N GLU A 108 -17.15 -14.43 1.19
CA GLU A 108 -17.79 -13.15 0.87
C GLU A 108 -19.24 -13.36 0.42
N TYR A 109 -20.15 -12.50 0.87
CA TYR A 109 -21.55 -12.49 0.45
C TYR A 109 -22.09 -11.05 0.45
N LEU A 110 -23.08 -10.76 -0.39
CA LEU A 110 -23.81 -9.50 -0.34
C LEU A 110 -24.84 -9.58 0.80
N ASN A 111 -24.76 -8.68 1.77
CA ASN A 111 -25.81 -8.51 2.76
C ASN A 111 -26.93 -7.67 2.13
N GLU A 112 -28.10 -8.29 1.95
CA GLU A 112 -29.27 -7.66 1.30
C GLU A 112 -29.86 -6.51 2.11
N ASP A 113 -29.67 -6.48 3.43
CA ASP A 113 -30.25 -5.46 4.32
C ASP A 113 -29.53 -4.11 4.20
N ASN A 114 -28.20 -4.14 4.03
CA ASN A 114 -27.37 -2.93 3.96
C ASN A 114 -26.70 -2.73 2.59
N ASN A 115 -26.89 -3.68 1.67
CA ASN A 115 -26.29 -3.72 0.34
C ASN A 115 -24.75 -3.62 0.35
N GLN A 116 -24.10 -4.20 1.37
CA GLN A 116 -22.64 -4.26 1.51
C GLN A 116 -22.13 -5.69 1.46
N PHE A 117 -20.92 -5.86 0.92
CA PHE A 117 -20.23 -7.15 0.99
C PHE A 117 -19.70 -7.41 2.39
N GLU A 118 -20.05 -8.57 2.93
CA GLU A 118 -19.64 -9.06 4.24
C GLU A 118 -18.94 -10.42 4.11
N TYR A 119 -18.30 -10.86 5.20
CA TYR A 119 -17.51 -12.08 5.22
C TYR A 119 -18.05 -13.05 6.26
N LYS A 120 -18.35 -14.29 5.86
CA LYS A 120 -18.79 -15.35 6.78
C LYS A 120 -17.78 -15.61 7.89
N LYS A 121 -16.49 -15.40 7.61
CA LYS A 121 -15.43 -15.55 8.62
C LYS A 121 -14.30 -14.57 8.37
N GLN A 122 -13.90 -13.91 9.45
CA GLN A 122 -12.73 -13.06 9.53
C GLN A 122 -11.84 -13.50 10.70
N ARG A 123 -10.52 -13.53 10.49
CA ARG A 123 -9.54 -13.81 11.55
C ARG A 123 -8.22 -13.13 11.28
N ALA A 124 -7.38 -13.02 12.29
CA ALA A 124 -5.98 -12.65 12.10
C ALA A 124 -5.25 -13.66 11.19
N CYS A 125 -4.35 -13.16 10.35
CA CYS A 125 -3.48 -14.00 9.52
C CYS A 125 -2.45 -14.76 10.36
N LYS A 126 -2.05 -15.93 9.85
CA LYS A 126 -0.88 -16.67 10.31
C LYS A 126 0.39 -15.98 9.79
N PRO A 127 1.55 -16.13 10.47
CA PRO A 127 2.81 -15.53 10.00
C PRO A 127 3.19 -15.88 8.55
N LYS A 128 2.94 -17.12 8.13
CA LYS A 128 3.18 -17.55 6.75
C LYS A 128 2.28 -16.82 5.75
N GLU A 129 1.01 -16.60 6.08
CA GLU A 129 0.06 -15.88 5.21
C GLU A 129 0.50 -14.42 5.00
N ILE A 130 1.04 -13.76 6.03
CA ILE A 130 1.62 -12.41 5.92
C ILE A 130 2.82 -12.41 4.97
N LYS A 131 3.75 -13.35 5.16
CA LYS A 131 4.95 -13.45 4.32
C LYS A 131 4.58 -13.73 2.86
N ASP A 132 3.69 -14.69 2.64
CA ASP A 132 3.25 -15.08 1.30
C ASP A 132 2.53 -13.90 0.62
N CYS A 133 1.67 -13.16 1.33
CA CYS A 133 0.98 -11.99 0.80
C CYS A 133 1.95 -10.83 0.46
N ARG A 134 2.96 -10.55 1.30
CA ARG A 134 3.97 -9.52 0.96
C ARG A 134 4.69 -9.85 -0.35
N ASN A 135 4.99 -11.13 -0.57
CA ASN A 135 5.68 -11.60 -1.77
C ASN A 135 4.75 -11.83 -2.97
N TYR A 136 3.43 -11.77 -2.79
CA TYR A 136 2.48 -11.91 -3.88
C TYR A 136 2.66 -10.76 -4.88
N ILE A 137 2.81 -11.12 -6.15
CA ILE A 137 2.84 -10.21 -7.29
C ILE A 137 1.55 -10.45 -8.06
N ASP A 138 0.74 -9.41 -8.18
CA ASP A 138 -0.47 -9.47 -8.98
C ASP A 138 -0.09 -9.34 -10.46
N ASN A 139 -0.10 -10.48 -11.16
CA ASN A 139 0.20 -10.53 -12.60
C ASN A 139 -1.06 -10.44 -13.46
N ASN A 140 -2.24 -10.29 -12.84
CA ASN A 140 -3.48 -10.14 -13.58
C ASN A 140 -3.49 -8.74 -14.22
N ASP A 141 -3.35 -8.69 -15.54
CA ASP A 141 -3.82 -7.55 -16.33
C ASP A 141 -5.35 -7.57 -16.21
N TYR A 142 -5.89 -6.77 -15.29
CA TYR A 142 -7.30 -6.44 -15.30
C TYR A 142 -7.54 -5.50 -16.48
N ASP A 143 -7.51 -6.05 -17.70
CA ASP A 143 -8.05 -5.40 -18.89
C ASP A 143 -9.57 -5.24 -18.65
N SER A 144 -9.95 -4.16 -17.98
CA SER A 144 -11.34 -3.78 -17.86
C SER A 144 -11.79 -3.22 -19.21
N TYR A 145 -12.70 -3.95 -19.85
CA TYR A 145 -13.59 -3.51 -20.92
C TYR A 145 -14.17 -2.10 -20.70
#